data_AF-A6GXX4-F1
#
_entry.id   AF-A6GXX4-F1
#
_cell.length_a   1.000
_cell.length_b   1.000
_cell.length_c   1.000
_cell.angle_alpha   90.00
_cell.angle_beta   90.00
_cell.angle_gamma   90.00
#
_symmetry.space_group_name_H-M   'P 1'
#
loop_
_entity.id
_entity.type
_entity.pdbx_description
1 polymer ?
#
loop_
_entity_poly.entity_id
_entity_poly.type
_entity_poly.pdbx_seq_one_letter_code
_entity_poly.pdbx_strand_id
1 'polypeptide(L)'
;MTNCVLHCFKNNQNQTSELNQGEYIDETDNFSFYLESDSDCGDVRIDITDIPIKLNRLTELKHKYIYVFDYESLRDYFQSQKFRIENFSKEFYCPDLKQKIWFYKLFINYPIGLCDILLIDNTNEKVIQSFNLNIDSAKINETEFDSLVKYVESKSTSIWTKHSLLKHTASPLNADDRIEWLLNFCENFVNELKEKYLHFFSFDKIKIIKQKNEIVNYSSDVSTSDESLFWLINNLDTLYPTTTYDINKIMINNRLFAPLEILSNNLEENTDTNENQIIHGFITELKLFLNQIKDTFDEDIKNCSKTTFDGRLNFYSYKRSLKRLGDINESLNEIKYYLDKYIPVTIETLDFLNTNKIESKEHYNFIFDKLIQWLLNKNATYSKDKKLFKGINRMDQLFEKACFYKLIDSFKKLEYEVQEISNNKVKLTKKGAVHYLYSQILPDKLISVRSKNGYGGNSGVLQPDFTIELENGKFIIIDAKYKKLETITRYDYPDLALKYLHGIGLKTGGFFNPMGLFMLFPRIENFIDFYQKEEYNLYSNNPVYPSIASIGLNFEEESRLLNSSIKKLLEIN
;
A
#
# COMPACT_ATOMS: atom_id res chain seq x y z
N MET A 1 5.29 37.52 32.73
CA MET A 1 4.80 36.31 32.06
C MET A 1 3.56 35.91 32.80
N THR A 2 2.41 36.09 32.17
CA THR A 2 1.10 35.60 32.61
C THR A 2 1.24 34.09 32.84
N ASN A 3 1.03 33.63 34.06
CA ASN A 3 1.04 32.20 34.34
C ASN A 3 -0.30 31.65 33.88
N CYS A 4 -0.30 31.02 32.71
CA CYS A 4 -1.47 30.45 32.08
C CYS A 4 -1.34 28.92 32.08
N VAL A 5 -2.40 28.23 32.49
CA VAL A 5 -2.46 26.77 32.48
C VAL A 5 -3.66 26.34 31.64
N LEU A 6 -3.37 25.68 30.52
CA LEU A 6 -4.39 25.05 29.68
C LEU A 6 -4.75 23.66 30.22
N HIS A 7 -6.02 23.45 30.53
CA HIS A 7 -6.57 22.17 30.97
C HIS A 7 -7.47 21.60 29.88
N CYS A 8 -7.15 20.39 29.40
CA CYS A 8 -7.94 19.70 28.38
C CYS A 8 -8.77 18.59 29.00
N PHE A 9 -10.02 18.41 28.57
CA PHE A 9 -10.92 17.39 29.08
C PHE A 9 -11.58 16.62 27.96
N LYS A 10 -11.74 15.32 28.17
CA LYS A 10 -12.70 14.52 27.42
C LYS A 10 -13.86 14.08 28.31
N ASN A 11 -15.02 13.92 27.69
CA ASN A 11 -16.16 13.27 28.30
C ASN A 11 -16.60 12.08 27.45
N ASN A 12 -16.46 10.89 28.03
CA ASN A 12 -16.96 9.63 27.48
C ASN A 12 -18.10 9.11 28.38
N GLN A 13 -19.29 8.87 27.82
CA GLN A 13 -20.44 8.31 28.54
C GLN A 13 -20.80 9.00 29.88
N ASN A 14 -20.70 10.33 29.94
CA ASN A 14 -20.94 11.18 31.13
C ASN A 14 -19.85 11.10 32.22
N GLN A 15 -18.69 10.50 31.95
CA GLN A 15 -17.51 10.62 32.80
C GLN A 15 -16.55 11.64 32.20
N THR A 16 -16.27 12.72 32.93
CA THR A 16 -15.30 13.75 32.54
C THR A 16 -13.93 13.39 33.11
N SER A 17 -12.91 13.33 32.26
CA SER A 17 -11.52 13.11 32.65
C SER A 17 -10.61 14.17 32.04
N GLU A 18 -9.66 14.68 32.82
CA GLU A 18 -8.60 15.55 32.32
C GLU A 18 -7.66 14.73 31.41
N LEU A 19 -7.22 15.35 30.32
CA LEU A 19 -6.29 14.77 29.35
C LEU A 19 -4.88 15.27 29.63
N ASN A 20 -3.92 14.34 29.69
CA ASN A 20 -2.50 14.64 29.77
C ASN A 20 -1.84 14.66 28.38
N GLN A 21 -0.61 15.18 28.33
CA GLN A 21 0.13 15.32 27.09
C GLN A 21 0.39 13.96 26.42
N GLY A 22 0.03 13.85 25.13
CA GLY A 22 0.15 12.62 24.35
C GLY A 22 -0.95 11.57 24.60
N GLU A 23 -1.97 11.88 25.40
CA GLU A 23 -3.12 10.98 25.58
C GLU A 23 -4.02 10.93 24.34
N TYR A 24 -4.89 9.92 24.33
CA TYR A 24 -5.71 9.55 23.19
C TYR A 24 -7.14 10.09 23.30
N ILE A 25 -7.64 10.59 22.18
CA ILE A 25 -9.04 10.98 21.97
C ILE A 25 -9.54 10.40 20.66
N ASP A 26 -10.85 10.12 20.56
CA ASP A 26 -11.47 9.67 19.32
C ASP A 26 -12.63 10.58 18.87
N GLU A 27 -13.20 10.30 17.70
CA GLU A 27 -14.32 11.05 17.12
C GLU A 27 -15.64 10.98 17.93
N THR A 28 -15.73 10.10 18.92
CA THR A 28 -16.91 9.92 19.77
C THR A 28 -16.82 10.69 21.07
N ASP A 29 -15.61 11.00 21.52
CA ASP A 29 -15.35 11.78 22.72
C ASP A 29 -15.83 13.23 22.55
N ASN A 30 -16.51 13.75 23.57
CA ASN A 30 -16.78 15.18 23.63
C ASN A 30 -15.56 15.84 24.26
N PHE A 31 -15.03 16.87 23.62
CA PHE A 31 -13.82 17.57 24.01
C PHE A 31 -14.15 18.99 24.46
N SER A 32 -13.53 19.43 25.55
CA SER A 32 -13.51 20.83 25.96
C SER A 32 -12.14 21.14 26.57
N PHE A 33 -11.79 22.41 26.63
CA PHE A 33 -10.75 22.87 27.54
C PHE A 33 -11.27 24.02 28.40
N TYR A 34 -10.51 24.37 29.42
CA TYR A 34 -10.53 25.72 29.96
C TYR A 34 -9.10 26.21 30.17
N LEU A 35 -8.93 27.52 30.08
CA LEU A 35 -7.69 28.21 30.36
C LEU A 35 -7.81 28.89 31.73
N GLU A 36 -6.87 28.61 32.62
CA GLU A 36 -6.74 29.29 33.90
C GLU A 36 -5.57 30.26 33.86
N SER A 37 -5.80 31.52 34.25
CA SER A 37 -4.75 32.53 34.28
C SER A 37 -4.78 33.40 35.53
N ASP A 38 -3.60 33.76 36.03
CA ASP A 38 -3.43 34.65 37.18
C ASP A 38 -3.72 36.13 36.83
N SER A 39 -3.86 36.48 35.55
CA SER A 39 -4.30 37.82 35.11
C SER A 39 -5.09 37.77 33.81
N ASP A 40 -5.82 38.84 33.49
CA ASP A 40 -6.62 38.91 32.26
C ASP A 40 -5.73 38.70 31.03
N CYS A 41 -6.01 37.65 30.27
CA CYS A 41 -5.27 37.28 29.06
C CYS A 41 -5.65 38.14 27.85
N GLY A 42 -6.70 38.96 27.92
CA GLY A 42 -7.16 39.76 26.79
C GLY A 42 -7.67 38.90 25.62
N ASP A 43 -7.28 39.25 24.39
CA ASP A 43 -7.68 38.56 23.17
C ASP A 43 -6.74 37.37 22.87
N VAL A 44 -7.14 36.20 23.35
CA VAL A 44 -6.44 34.93 23.13
C VAL A 44 -7.29 33.96 22.33
N ARG A 45 -6.63 33.13 21.53
CA ARG A 45 -7.27 32.03 20.79
C ARG A 45 -6.51 30.73 20.97
N ILE A 46 -7.18 29.63 20.68
CA ILE A 46 -6.57 28.32 20.58
C ILE A 46 -6.63 27.85 19.13
N ASP A 47 -5.46 27.54 18.59
CA ASP A 47 -5.32 26.94 17.27
C ASP A 47 -5.20 25.43 17.48
N ILE A 48 -6.25 24.70 17.12
CA ILE A 48 -6.24 23.24 17.04
C ILE A 48 -5.72 22.92 15.64
N THR A 49 -4.42 22.73 15.53
CA THR A 49 -3.65 22.72 14.28
C THR A 49 -3.91 23.95 13.41
N ASP A 50 -4.80 23.86 12.42
CA ASP A 50 -5.17 24.95 11.51
C ASP A 50 -6.54 25.58 11.82
N ILE A 51 -7.21 25.15 12.90
CA ILE A 51 -8.54 25.64 13.29
C ILE A 51 -8.39 26.69 14.42
N PRO A 52 -8.54 27.98 14.12
CA PRO A 52 -8.49 29.03 15.13
C PRO A 52 -9.83 29.14 15.86
N ILE A 53 -9.81 29.01 17.18
CA ILE A 53 -11.00 29.11 18.03
C ILE A 53 -10.78 30.16 19.10
N LYS A 54 -11.62 31.20 19.13
CA LYS A 54 -11.52 32.26 20.15
C LYS A 54 -11.91 31.75 21.52
N LEU A 55 -11.38 32.40 22.55
CA LEU A 55 -11.73 32.13 23.93
C LEU A 55 -12.58 33.25 24.50
N ASN A 56 -13.62 32.88 25.24
CA ASN A 56 -14.42 33.82 26.02
C ASN A 56 -14.14 33.63 27.51
N ARG A 57 -14.00 34.75 28.22
CA ARG A 57 -13.93 34.75 29.69
C ARG A 57 -15.27 34.29 30.25
N LEU A 58 -15.25 33.20 31.01
CA LEU A 58 -16.44 32.62 31.62
C LEU A 58 -16.71 33.23 33.00
N THR A 59 -15.69 33.26 33.87
CA THR A 59 -15.83 33.71 35.26
C THR A 59 -14.46 34.01 35.89
N GLU A 60 -14.45 34.43 37.15
CA GLU A 60 -13.28 34.56 38.00
C GLU A 60 -13.46 33.67 39.25
N LEU A 61 -12.57 32.70 39.43
CA LEU A 61 -12.60 31.76 40.55
C LEU A 61 -11.26 31.81 41.28
N LYS A 62 -11.31 32.02 42.61
CA LYS A 62 -10.11 32.06 43.47
C LYS A 62 -9.02 33.03 42.96
N HIS A 63 -9.41 34.21 42.46
CA HIS A 63 -8.51 35.25 41.92
C HIS A 63 -7.82 34.84 40.60
N LYS A 64 -8.39 33.87 39.87
CA LYS A 64 -7.93 33.44 38.56
C LYS A 64 -9.03 33.60 37.53
N TYR A 65 -8.62 34.02 36.34
CA TYR A 65 -9.47 34.23 35.18
C TYR A 65 -9.64 32.90 34.45
N ILE A 66 -10.89 32.50 34.21
CA ILE A 66 -11.22 31.27 33.51
C ILE A 66 -11.77 31.61 32.13
N TYR A 67 -11.17 31.03 31.08
CA TYR A 67 -11.64 31.14 29.70
C TYR A 67 -12.06 29.78 29.15
N VAL A 68 -13.08 29.77 28.30
CA VAL A 68 -13.58 28.59 27.60
C VAL A 68 -13.78 28.91 26.13
N PHE A 69 -14.10 27.89 25.34
CA PHE A 69 -14.45 28.06 23.93
C PHE A 69 -15.54 29.10 23.70
N ASP A 70 -15.31 30.01 22.75
CA ASP A 70 -16.35 30.85 22.17
C ASP A 70 -17.29 30.01 21.30
N TYR A 71 -18.59 30.12 21.56
CA TYR A 71 -19.63 29.35 20.87
C TYR A 71 -19.75 29.75 19.39
N GLU A 72 -19.67 31.05 19.07
CA GLU A 72 -19.81 31.51 17.68
C GLU A 72 -18.62 31.07 16.82
N SER A 73 -17.39 31.14 17.35
CA SER A 73 -16.20 30.63 16.68
C SER A 73 -16.30 29.14 16.34
N LEU A 74 -16.83 28.33 17.27
CA LEU A 74 -17.09 26.90 17.02
C LEU A 74 -18.23 26.68 16.03
N ARG A 75 -19.27 27.49 16.09
CA ARG A 75 -20.40 27.41 15.16
C ARG A 75 -19.94 27.67 13.73
N ASP A 76 -19.07 28.66 13.52
CA ASP A 76 -18.46 28.94 12.22
C ASP A 76 -17.63 27.75 11.71
N TYR A 77 -16.85 27.12 12.59
CA TYR A 77 -16.12 25.89 12.27
C TYR A 77 -17.08 24.76 11.83
N PHE A 78 -18.10 24.43 12.64
CA PHE A 78 -19.04 23.36 12.28
C PHE A 78 -19.82 23.67 11.00
N GLN A 79 -20.19 24.94 10.78
CA GLN A 79 -20.84 25.36 9.52
C GLN A 79 -19.92 25.19 8.31
N SER A 80 -18.63 25.52 8.43
CA SER A 80 -17.63 25.29 7.36
C SER A 80 -17.54 23.81 6.97
N GLN A 81 -17.74 22.92 7.95
CA GLN A 81 -17.78 21.46 7.78
C GLN A 81 -19.18 20.93 7.40
N LYS A 82 -20.16 21.82 7.16
CA LYS A 82 -21.56 21.49 6.84
C LYS A 82 -22.29 20.71 7.96
N PHE A 83 -21.86 20.90 9.20
CA PHE A 83 -22.47 20.33 10.38
C PHE A 83 -23.30 21.36 11.15
N ARG A 84 -24.29 20.85 11.88
CA ARG A 84 -25.07 21.64 12.86
C ARG A 84 -24.46 21.41 14.24
N ILE A 85 -23.96 22.48 14.87
CA ILE A 85 -23.23 22.41 16.15
C ILE A 85 -24.04 21.73 17.25
N GLU A 86 -25.37 21.88 17.23
CA GLU A 86 -26.30 21.32 18.22
C GLU A 86 -26.28 19.78 18.23
N ASN A 87 -25.91 19.13 17.13
CA ASN A 87 -25.78 17.68 17.06
C ASN A 87 -24.45 17.17 17.63
N PHE A 88 -23.49 18.07 17.87
CA PHE A 88 -22.11 17.78 18.21
C PHE A 88 -21.63 18.52 19.45
N SER A 89 -22.54 19.18 20.17
CA SER A 89 -22.26 19.85 21.43
C SER A 89 -23.15 19.30 22.54
N LYS A 90 -22.61 19.23 23.75
CA LYS A 90 -23.36 18.82 24.94
C LYS A 90 -22.76 19.46 26.19
N GLU A 91 -23.61 19.94 27.08
CA GLU A 91 -23.16 20.45 28.38
C GLU A 91 -22.86 19.31 29.35
N PHE A 92 -21.69 19.38 29.99
CA PHE A 92 -21.31 18.49 31.08
C PHE A 92 -20.82 19.29 32.27
N TYR A 93 -21.00 18.72 33.46
CA TYR A 93 -20.47 19.29 34.69
C TYR A 93 -18.96 19.04 34.76
N CYS A 94 -18.19 20.12 34.92
CA CYS A 94 -16.76 20.06 35.17
C CYS A 94 -16.52 20.16 36.69
N PRO A 95 -15.99 19.11 37.34
CA PRO A 95 -15.75 19.11 38.78
C PRO A 95 -14.82 20.26 39.25
N ASP A 96 -13.80 20.57 38.47
CA ASP A 96 -12.77 21.56 38.81
C ASP A 96 -13.32 22.99 38.81
N LEU A 97 -14.19 23.30 37.84
CA LEU A 97 -14.85 24.60 37.74
C LEU A 97 -16.15 24.69 38.55
N LYS A 98 -16.64 23.58 39.10
CA LYS A 98 -17.94 23.47 39.80
C LYS A 98 -19.14 24.01 39.00
N GLN A 99 -19.08 23.96 37.67
CA GLN A 99 -20.13 24.47 36.79
C GLN A 99 -20.24 23.60 35.53
N LYS A 100 -21.34 23.78 34.79
CA LYS A 100 -21.50 23.15 33.48
C LYS A 100 -20.78 23.96 32.41
N ILE A 101 -20.06 23.26 31.55
CA ILE A 101 -19.43 23.83 30.35
C ILE A 101 -19.83 23.01 29.13
N TRP A 102 -19.77 23.62 27.96
CA TRP A 102 -20.03 22.96 26.69
C TRP A 102 -18.84 22.13 26.25
N PHE A 103 -19.08 20.86 25.93
CA PHE A 103 -18.12 20.01 25.24
C PHE A 103 -18.57 19.78 23.80
N TYR A 104 -17.60 19.55 22.92
CA TYR A 104 -17.81 19.48 21.48
C TYR A 104 -17.09 18.29 20.87
N LYS A 105 -17.72 17.62 19.90
CA LYS A 105 -17.07 16.57 19.10
C LYS A 105 -16.29 17.21 17.96
N LEU A 106 -15.10 17.76 18.26
CA LEU A 106 -14.32 18.51 17.27
C LEU A 106 -13.67 17.61 16.21
N PHE A 107 -13.37 16.36 16.57
CA PHE A 107 -12.52 15.46 15.79
C PHE A 107 -13.26 14.50 14.84
N ILE A 108 -14.55 14.76 14.53
CA ILE A 108 -15.40 13.84 13.73
C ILE A 108 -14.84 13.52 12.34
N ASN A 109 -14.20 14.52 11.72
CA ASN A 109 -13.58 14.45 10.40
C ASN A 109 -12.07 14.71 10.45
N TYR A 110 -11.49 14.76 11.65
CA TYR A 110 -10.10 15.15 11.80
C TYR A 110 -9.19 13.97 11.41
N PRO A 111 -8.06 14.21 10.71
CA PRO A 111 -7.14 13.16 10.34
C PRO A 111 -6.62 12.40 11.57
N ILE A 112 -6.61 11.07 11.52
CA ILE A 112 -6.03 10.24 12.57
C ILE A 112 -4.57 10.66 12.77
N GLY A 113 -4.20 11.00 14.01
CA GLY A 113 -2.86 11.46 14.30
C GLY A 113 -2.68 12.48 15.43
N LEU A 114 -1.49 13.06 15.50
CA LEU A 114 -1.07 14.07 16.44
C LEU A 114 -1.79 15.37 16.11
N CYS A 115 -2.49 15.89 17.10
CA CYS A 115 -3.12 17.18 17.08
C CYS A 115 -2.36 18.09 18.03
N ASP A 116 -1.76 19.14 17.45
CA ASP A 116 -1.16 20.21 18.23
C ASP A 116 -2.24 21.25 18.56
N ILE A 117 -2.33 21.57 19.84
CA ILE A 117 -3.20 22.60 20.39
C ILE A 117 -2.30 23.72 20.89
N LEU A 118 -2.38 24.87 20.22
CA LEU A 118 -1.54 26.03 20.49
C LEU A 118 -2.37 27.15 21.09
N LEU A 119 -2.00 27.62 22.28
CA LEU A 119 -2.55 28.84 22.85
C LEU A 119 -1.78 30.04 22.28
N ILE A 120 -2.48 30.95 21.59
CA ILE A 120 -1.88 32.09 20.89
C ILE A 120 -2.47 33.39 21.43
N ASP A 121 -1.59 34.35 21.69
CA ASP A 121 -1.94 35.75 21.90
C ASP A 121 -2.21 36.42 20.54
N ASN A 122 -3.45 36.85 20.27
CA ASN A 122 -3.80 37.46 18.99
C ASN A 122 -3.13 38.82 18.78
N THR A 123 -2.72 39.51 19.85
CA THR A 123 -2.12 40.85 19.72
C THR A 123 -0.69 40.79 19.19
N ASN A 124 0.03 39.71 19.50
CA ASN A 124 1.45 39.54 19.20
C ASN A 124 1.76 38.31 18.32
N GLU A 125 0.75 37.50 18.00
CA GLU A 125 0.86 36.20 17.31
C GLU A 125 1.90 35.26 17.93
N LYS A 126 2.09 35.34 19.25
CA LYS A 126 3.04 34.50 19.98
C LYS A 126 2.34 33.30 20.60
N VAL A 127 2.97 32.13 20.45
CA VAL A 127 2.56 30.90 21.15
C VAL A 127 2.92 31.04 22.63
N ILE A 128 1.90 30.97 23.48
CA ILE A 128 2.02 31.02 24.95
C ILE A 128 2.28 29.62 25.51
N GLN A 129 1.51 28.62 25.05
CA GLN A 129 1.59 27.24 25.50
C GLN A 129 1.26 26.30 24.34
N SER A 130 1.89 25.13 24.30
CA SER A 130 1.54 24.05 23.38
C SER A 130 1.14 22.80 24.17
N PHE A 131 0.15 22.10 23.63
CA PHE A 131 -0.35 20.84 24.15
C PHE A 131 -0.59 19.89 22.99
N ASN A 132 -0.38 18.60 23.17
CA ASN A 132 -0.50 17.64 22.08
C ASN A 132 -1.35 16.43 22.46
N LEU A 133 -2.14 15.94 21.50
CA LEU A 133 -3.06 14.83 21.65
C LEU A 133 -2.92 13.85 20.50
N ASN A 134 -3.14 12.56 20.76
CA ASN A 134 -3.25 11.54 19.72
C ASN A 134 -4.73 11.31 19.40
N ILE A 135 -5.12 11.54 18.15
CA ILE A 135 -6.47 11.29 17.67
C ILE A 135 -6.49 9.92 17.00
N ASP A 136 -7.19 8.99 17.62
CA ASP A 136 -7.47 7.67 17.06
C ASP A 136 -8.85 7.64 16.40
N SER A 137 -9.07 6.62 15.54
CA SER A 137 -10.40 6.36 15.00
C SER A 137 -11.13 5.32 15.83
N ALA A 138 -12.27 5.69 16.41
CA ALA A 138 -13.22 4.77 17.03
C ALA A 138 -14.01 3.93 16.01
N LYS A 139 -13.90 4.23 14.71
CA LYS A 139 -14.60 3.54 13.63
C LYS A 139 -13.90 2.26 13.17
N ILE A 140 -12.59 2.11 13.39
CA ILE A 140 -11.79 1.00 12.84
C ILE A 140 -10.61 0.65 13.76
N ASN A 141 -10.30 -0.64 13.88
CA ASN A 141 -9.09 -1.13 14.54
C ASN A 141 -7.87 -1.11 13.60
N GLU A 142 -6.64 -1.17 14.14
CA GLU A 142 -5.42 -1.17 13.32
C GLU A 142 -5.39 -2.27 12.24
N THR A 143 -6.00 -3.43 12.53
CA THR A 143 -6.06 -4.56 11.59
C THR A 143 -6.93 -4.26 10.38
N GLU A 144 -8.07 -3.62 10.57
CA GLU A 144 -8.97 -3.19 9.49
C GLU A 144 -8.31 -2.10 8.63
N PHE A 145 -7.55 -1.17 9.24
CA PHE A 145 -6.77 -0.18 8.48
C PHE A 145 -5.70 -0.86 7.60
N ASP A 146 -4.91 -1.78 8.16
CA ASP A 146 -3.92 -2.55 7.39
C ASP A 146 -4.58 -3.33 6.25
N SER A 147 -5.74 -3.95 6.51
CA SER A 147 -6.51 -4.69 5.50
C SER A 147 -6.96 -3.80 4.32
N LEU A 148 -7.37 -2.56 4.61
CA LEU A 148 -7.81 -1.58 3.63
C LEU A 148 -6.64 -1.14 2.75
N VAL A 149 -5.51 -0.79 3.37
CA VAL A 149 -4.28 -0.40 2.65
C VAL A 149 -3.79 -1.57 1.80
N LYS A 150 -3.80 -2.78 2.34
CA LYS A 150 -3.44 -4.02 1.62
C LYS A 150 -4.31 -4.23 0.39
N TYR A 151 -5.62 -4.06 0.54
CA TYR A 151 -6.54 -4.22 -0.57
C TYR A 151 -6.28 -3.19 -1.66
N VAL A 152 -6.10 -1.91 -1.31
CA VAL A 152 -5.81 -0.83 -2.28
C VAL A 152 -4.49 -1.06 -3.02
N GLU A 153 -3.41 -1.44 -2.32
CA GLU A 153 -2.12 -1.75 -2.95
C GLU A 153 -2.19 -2.94 -3.90
N SER A 154 -2.96 -3.98 -3.55
CA SER A 154 -3.14 -5.14 -4.44
C SER A 154 -3.78 -4.77 -5.79
N LYS A 155 -4.41 -3.59 -5.89
CA LYS A 155 -5.11 -3.10 -7.08
C LYS A 155 -4.38 -1.98 -7.81
N SER A 156 -3.45 -1.29 -7.13
CA SER A 156 -2.76 -0.10 -7.67
C SER A 156 -1.89 -0.43 -8.89
N THR A 157 -1.35 -1.64 -8.99
CA THR A 157 -0.44 -2.08 -10.07
C THR A 157 -1.10 -2.25 -11.44
N SER A 158 -2.41 -2.48 -11.52
CA SER A 158 -3.08 -2.84 -12.79
C SER A 158 -4.02 -1.76 -13.35
N ILE A 159 -4.54 -0.86 -12.51
CA ILE A 159 -5.56 0.13 -12.92
C ILE A 159 -5.03 1.57 -12.77
N TRP A 160 -4.03 1.82 -11.92
CA TRP A 160 -3.63 3.20 -11.56
C TRP A 160 -2.16 3.57 -11.73
N THR A 161 -1.28 2.66 -12.16
CA THR A 161 0.10 2.93 -12.64
C THR A 161 0.16 3.90 -13.83
N LYS A 162 -0.94 4.58 -14.19
CA LYS A 162 -0.95 5.70 -15.12
C LYS A 162 -1.54 7.01 -14.60
N HIS A 163 -2.32 7.06 -13.52
CA HIS A 163 -3.16 8.27 -13.32
C HIS A 163 -3.48 8.76 -11.92
N SER A 164 -3.16 8.07 -10.82
CA SER A 164 -3.51 8.63 -9.52
C SER A 164 -2.34 9.47 -9.08
N LEU A 165 -2.16 10.70 -9.62
CA LEU A 165 -1.81 11.89 -8.81
C LEU A 165 -1.48 13.22 -9.51
N LEU A 166 -1.66 13.36 -10.82
CA LEU A 166 -1.19 14.58 -11.51
C LEU A 166 -2.32 15.32 -12.21
N LYS A 167 -3.01 16.18 -11.45
CA LYS A 167 -3.32 17.55 -11.87
C LYS A 167 -2.55 18.42 -10.87
N HIS A 168 -1.44 19.10 -11.19
CA HIS A 168 -1.03 19.76 -12.42
C HIS A 168 0.44 19.42 -12.73
N THR A 169 0.83 19.55 -14.00
CA THR A 169 2.20 19.38 -14.55
C THR A 169 2.81 17.98 -14.41
N ALA A 170 2.40 17.06 -15.28
CA ALA A 170 3.28 15.94 -15.60
C ALA A 170 3.11 15.56 -17.06
N SER A 171 4.15 15.86 -17.83
CA SER A 171 4.34 15.40 -19.20
C SER A 171 4.47 13.88 -19.25
N PRO A 172 4.34 13.24 -20.43
CA PRO A 172 4.19 11.78 -20.59
C PRO A 172 5.49 10.97 -20.42
N LEU A 173 6.36 11.36 -19.50
CA LEU A 173 7.66 10.73 -19.24
C LEU A 173 7.88 10.68 -17.71
N ASN A 174 7.02 9.98 -16.96
CA ASN A 174 7.09 9.97 -15.50
C ASN A 174 7.74 8.68 -14.99
N ALA A 175 8.83 8.88 -14.25
CA ALA A 175 9.72 7.90 -13.65
C ALA A 175 9.41 7.66 -12.16
N ASP A 176 8.14 7.39 -11.80
CA ASP A 176 7.71 7.22 -10.39
C ASP A 176 7.43 5.74 -10.00
N ASP A 177 7.27 4.81 -10.96
CA ASP A 177 6.84 3.42 -10.68
C ASP A 177 7.97 2.36 -10.69
N ARG A 178 9.21 2.77 -10.45
CA ARG A 178 10.38 1.90 -10.69
C ARG A 178 10.70 0.91 -9.57
N ILE A 179 10.60 1.29 -8.28
CA ILE A 179 10.92 0.36 -7.17
C ILE A 179 9.94 -0.81 -7.15
N GLU A 180 8.65 -0.50 -7.27
CA GLU A 180 7.60 -1.52 -7.34
C GLU A 180 7.77 -2.40 -8.58
N TRP A 181 8.11 -1.82 -9.73
CA TRP A 181 8.46 -2.61 -10.92
C TRP A 181 9.68 -3.52 -10.69
N LEU A 182 10.75 -3.03 -10.06
CA LEU A 182 11.96 -3.81 -9.77
C LEU A 182 11.67 -4.94 -8.79
N LEU A 183 10.85 -4.70 -7.76
CA LEU A 183 10.39 -5.74 -6.83
C LEU A 183 9.55 -6.80 -7.55
N ASN A 184 8.59 -6.38 -8.38
CA ASN A 184 7.81 -7.28 -9.23
C ASN A 184 8.70 -8.06 -10.20
N PHE A 185 9.72 -7.42 -10.77
CA PHE A 185 10.69 -8.07 -11.65
C PHE A 185 11.45 -9.16 -10.89
N CYS A 186 12.01 -8.85 -9.71
CA CYS A 186 12.72 -9.81 -8.89
C CYS A 186 11.84 -11.00 -8.50
N GLU A 187 10.61 -10.73 -8.05
CA GLU A 187 9.66 -11.77 -7.66
C GLU A 187 9.28 -12.67 -8.83
N ASN A 188 8.92 -12.09 -9.98
CA ASN A 188 8.59 -12.86 -11.19
C ASN A 188 9.79 -13.66 -11.68
N PHE A 189 10.99 -13.08 -11.68
CA PHE A 189 12.22 -13.77 -12.05
C PHE A 189 12.50 -14.96 -11.14
N VAL A 190 12.42 -14.77 -9.82
CA VAL A 190 12.67 -15.81 -8.82
C VAL A 190 11.66 -16.96 -8.95
N ASN A 191 10.37 -16.62 -9.08
CA ASN A 191 9.31 -17.62 -9.23
C ASN A 191 9.48 -18.41 -10.53
N GLU A 192 9.68 -17.73 -11.65
CA GLU A 192 9.85 -18.39 -12.94
C GLU A 192 11.13 -19.23 -13.02
N LEU A 193 12.24 -18.73 -12.45
CA LEU A 193 13.49 -19.48 -12.35
C LEU A 193 13.29 -20.74 -11.52
N LYS A 194 12.71 -20.64 -10.31
CA LYS A 194 12.48 -21.79 -9.42
C LYS A 194 11.57 -22.84 -10.05
N GLU A 195 10.43 -22.42 -10.59
CA GLU A 195 9.41 -23.36 -11.09
C GLU A 195 9.82 -24.02 -12.40
N LYS A 196 10.41 -23.27 -13.34
CA LYS A 196 10.64 -23.75 -14.70
C LYS A 196 12.08 -24.10 -15.00
N TYR A 197 13.06 -23.34 -14.51
CA TYR A 197 14.42 -23.40 -15.08
C TYR A 197 15.51 -23.94 -14.14
N LEU A 198 15.31 -23.84 -12.82
CA LEU A 198 16.35 -24.13 -11.83
C LEU A 198 16.84 -25.59 -11.89
N HIS A 199 15.93 -26.53 -12.13
CA HIS A 199 16.27 -27.95 -12.15
C HIS A 199 17.24 -28.32 -13.29
N PHE A 200 17.20 -27.63 -14.44
CA PHE A 200 18.08 -27.90 -15.59
C PHE A 200 19.56 -27.73 -15.28
N PHE A 201 19.93 -26.83 -14.35
CA PHE A 201 21.32 -26.62 -13.94
C PHE A 201 21.98 -27.85 -13.30
N SER A 202 21.20 -28.86 -12.88
CA SER A 202 21.74 -30.10 -12.33
C SER A 202 22.28 -31.07 -13.38
N PHE A 203 21.69 -31.11 -14.57
CA PHE A 203 22.03 -32.09 -15.61
C PHE A 203 22.46 -31.47 -16.94
N ASP A 204 21.94 -30.31 -17.32
CA ASP A 204 22.26 -29.64 -18.59
C ASP A 204 23.16 -28.41 -18.40
N LYS A 205 24.26 -28.57 -17.67
CA LYS A 205 25.20 -27.46 -17.35
C LYS A 205 26.23 -27.18 -18.45
N ILE A 206 26.66 -25.94 -18.57
CA ILE A 206 27.81 -25.56 -19.42
C ILE A 206 29.10 -25.96 -18.68
N LYS A 207 29.95 -26.74 -19.36
CA LYS A 207 31.22 -27.25 -18.83
C LYS A 207 32.35 -26.91 -19.80
N ILE A 208 33.56 -26.80 -19.26
CA ILE A 208 34.81 -26.73 -20.01
C ILE A 208 35.71 -27.86 -19.52
N ILE A 209 36.44 -28.47 -20.43
CA ILE A 209 37.46 -29.46 -20.08
C ILE A 209 38.72 -28.69 -19.68
N LYS A 210 39.18 -28.85 -18.44
CA LYS A 210 40.47 -28.31 -17.99
C LYS A 210 41.44 -29.45 -17.74
N GLN A 211 42.70 -29.22 -18.07
CA GLN A 211 43.78 -30.13 -17.75
C GLN A 211 44.15 -29.93 -16.28
N LYS A 212 44.14 -31.02 -15.52
CA LYS A 212 44.59 -31.06 -14.14
C LYS A 212 45.87 -31.86 -14.06
N ASN A 213 46.92 -31.18 -13.65
CA ASN A 213 48.23 -31.75 -13.47
C ASN A 213 48.38 -32.15 -12.00
N GLU A 214 48.54 -33.44 -11.73
CA GLU A 214 48.70 -33.97 -10.38
C GLU A 214 49.82 -35.01 -10.34
N ILE A 215 50.62 -34.99 -9.27
CA ILE A 215 51.67 -35.98 -9.05
C ILE A 215 51.01 -37.19 -8.41
N VAL A 216 51.10 -38.34 -9.09
CA VAL A 216 50.49 -39.60 -8.65
C VAL A 216 51.53 -40.70 -8.64
N ASN A 217 51.31 -41.71 -7.80
CA ASN A 217 52.10 -42.93 -7.86
C ASN A 217 51.95 -43.56 -9.24
N TYR A 218 53.08 -43.91 -9.86
CA TYR A 218 53.07 -44.45 -11.21
C TYR A 218 52.44 -45.84 -11.23
N SER A 219 51.45 -46.02 -12.10
CA SER A 219 50.93 -47.33 -12.50
C SER A 219 50.82 -47.37 -14.03
N SER A 220 50.73 -48.57 -14.60
CA SER A 220 50.57 -48.77 -16.05
C SER A 220 49.33 -48.10 -16.63
N ASP A 221 48.35 -47.76 -15.79
CA ASP A 221 47.06 -47.21 -16.19
C ASP A 221 47.04 -45.68 -16.16
N VAL A 222 48.13 -45.04 -15.70
CA VAL A 222 48.25 -43.57 -15.65
C VAL A 222 48.51 -43.02 -17.06
N SER A 223 47.71 -42.04 -17.48
CA SER A 223 47.92 -41.34 -18.75
C SER A 223 49.20 -40.49 -18.69
N THR A 224 50.21 -40.89 -19.47
CA THR A 224 51.47 -40.17 -19.59
C THR A 224 51.49 -39.29 -20.84
N SER A 225 52.11 -38.12 -20.72
CA SER A 225 52.30 -37.17 -21.83
C SER A 225 53.76 -36.72 -21.91
N ASP A 226 54.12 -35.93 -22.91
CA ASP A 226 55.47 -35.36 -23.05
C ASP A 226 55.86 -34.49 -21.84
N GLU A 227 54.90 -33.79 -21.23
CA GLU A 227 55.13 -33.01 -20.00
C GLU A 227 55.43 -33.93 -18.80
N SER A 228 54.79 -35.09 -18.74
CA SER A 228 55.04 -36.12 -17.73
C SER A 228 56.47 -36.64 -17.81
N LEU A 229 56.97 -36.86 -19.03
CA LEU A 229 58.36 -37.27 -19.27
C LEU A 229 59.35 -36.15 -18.94
N PHE A 230 59.03 -34.91 -19.32
CA PHE A 230 59.86 -33.75 -18.98
C PHE A 230 59.97 -33.53 -17.48
N TRP A 231 58.87 -33.67 -16.74
CA TRP A 231 58.86 -33.62 -15.29
C TRP A 231 59.73 -34.74 -14.69
N LEU A 232 59.64 -35.97 -15.22
CA LEU A 232 60.42 -37.10 -14.74
C LEU A 232 61.93 -36.89 -14.94
N ILE A 233 62.35 -36.33 -16.08
CA ILE A 233 63.76 -36.01 -16.35
C ILE A 233 64.31 -34.97 -15.36
N ASN A 234 63.47 -34.03 -14.93
CA ASN A 234 63.86 -33.00 -13.96
C ASN A 234 63.81 -33.49 -12.50
N ASN A 235 63.13 -34.61 -12.22
CA ASN A 235 62.93 -35.17 -10.88
C ASN A 235 63.37 -36.64 -10.83
N LEU A 236 64.65 -36.89 -11.12
CA LEU A 236 65.25 -38.23 -11.16
C LEU A 236 65.30 -38.92 -9.78
N ASP A 237 65.11 -38.18 -8.70
CA ASP A 237 65.01 -38.67 -7.33
C ASP A 237 63.77 -39.54 -7.10
N THR A 238 62.75 -39.40 -7.95
CA THR A 238 61.53 -40.22 -7.93
C THR A 238 61.71 -41.61 -8.55
N LEU A 239 62.89 -41.92 -9.10
CA LEU A 239 63.21 -43.19 -9.74
C LEU A 239 63.85 -44.18 -8.77
N TYR A 240 63.41 -45.44 -8.80
CA TYR A 240 64.04 -46.53 -8.05
C TYR A 240 64.69 -47.57 -8.97
N PRO A 241 65.81 -48.21 -8.56
CA PRO A 241 66.45 -49.25 -9.36
C PRO A 241 65.52 -50.45 -9.59
N THR A 242 65.41 -50.92 -10.84
CA THR A 242 64.54 -52.05 -11.19
C THR A 242 65.29 -53.13 -11.97
N THR A 243 64.64 -54.28 -12.15
CA THR A 243 65.19 -55.44 -12.87
C THR A 243 64.76 -55.44 -14.34
N THR A 244 65.39 -56.30 -15.15
CA THR A 244 65.06 -56.47 -16.57
C THR A 244 63.62 -56.96 -16.82
N TYR A 245 62.96 -57.54 -15.82
CA TYR A 245 61.61 -58.09 -15.94
C TYR A 245 60.50 -57.05 -15.76
N ASP A 246 60.83 -55.84 -15.34
CA ASP A 246 59.87 -54.74 -15.21
C ASP A 246 59.50 -54.19 -16.59
N ILE A 247 58.19 -54.09 -16.84
CA ILE A 247 57.64 -53.58 -18.11
C ILE A 247 57.82 -52.06 -18.20
N ASN A 248 57.83 -51.38 -17.05
CA ASN A 248 57.86 -49.93 -16.95
C ASN A 248 59.28 -49.37 -16.76
N LYS A 249 60.30 -50.16 -17.12
CA LYS A 249 61.70 -49.81 -16.96
C LYS A 249 62.13 -48.70 -17.92
N ILE A 250 62.94 -47.79 -17.39
CA ILE A 250 63.61 -46.71 -18.10
C ILE A 250 65.11 -46.92 -17.97
N MET A 251 65.84 -46.74 -19.07
CA MET A 251 67.30 -46.91 -19.08
C MET A 251 67.99 -45.55 -19.03
N ILE A 252 68.74 -45.30 -17.96
CA ILE A 252 69.53 -44.09 -17.77
C ILE A 252 70.97 -44.50 -17.52
N ASN A 253 71.91 -44.04 -18.36
CA ASN A 253 73.34 -44.34 -18.25
C ASN A 253 73.63 -45.85 -18.06
N ASN A 254 73.02 -46.71 -18.88
CA ASN A 254 73.10 -48.17 -18.83
C ASN A 254 72.64 -48.83 -17.51
N ARG A 255 71.87 -48.12 -16.68
CA ARG A 255 71.20 -48.67 -15.49
C ARG A 255 69.68 -48.62 -15.67
N LEU A 256 68.99 -49.60 -15.09
CA LEU A 256 67.53 -49.74 -15.19
C LEU A 256 66.86 -49.15 -13.96
N PHE A 257 65.88 -48.28 -14.19
CA PHE A 257 65.08 -47.63 -13.17
C PHE A 257 63.59 -47.72 -13.50
N ALA A 258 62.73 -47.56 -12.50
CA ALA A 258 61.29 -47.38 -12.69
C ALA A 258 60.82 -46.16 -11.88
N PRO A 259 59.82 -45.41 -12.38
CA PRO A 259 59.26 -44.27 -11.66
C PRO A 259 58.40 -44.73 -10.49
N LEU A 260 58.58 -44.10 -9.32
CA LEU A 260 57.67 -44.24 -8.18
C LEU A 260 56.46 -43.30 -8.35
N GLU A 261 56.73 -42.08 -8.78
CA GLU A 261 55.73 -41.03 -9.00
C GLU A 261 55.87 -40.45 -10.41
N ILE A 262 54.77 -39.97 -10.98
CA ILE A 262 54.76 -39.27 -12.26
C ILE A 262 53.74 -38.13 -12.24
N LEU A 263 54.01 -37.09 -13.03
CA LEU A 263 53.02 -36.07 -13.35
C LEU A 263 51.96 -36.65 -14.27
N SER A 264 50.74 -36.83 -13.77
CA SER A 264 49.58 -37.21 -14.56
C SER A 264 48.84 -35.98 -15.07
N ASN A 265 48.44 -36.03 -16.35
CA ASN A 265 47.67 -35.00 -17.01
C ASN A 265 46.25 -35.51 -17.23
N ASN A 266 45.41 -35.39 -16.19
CA ASN A 266 44.03 -35.83 -16.25
C ASN A 266 43.14 -34.70 -16.79
N LEU A 267 42.23 -35.03 -17.70
CA LEU A 267 41.21 -34.09 -18.18
C LEU A 267 40.01 -34.14 -17.25
N GLU A 268 39.71 -33.05 -16.56
CA GLU A 268 38.55 -32.93 -15.70
C GLU A 268 37.51 -31.96 -16.28
N GLU A 269 36.24 -32.31 -16.14
CA GLU A 269 35.14 -31.40 -16.45
C GLU A 269 35.03 -30.33 -15.36
N ASN A 270 35.09 -29.06 -15.75
CA ASN A 270 34.96 -27.93 -14.86
C ASN A 270 33.74 -27.07 -15.24
N THR A 271 32.96 -26.66 -14.25
CA THR A 271 31.80 -25.76 -14.39
C THR A 271 32.17 -24.28 -14.22
N ASP A 272 33.41 -23.97 -13.85
CA ASP A 272 33.91 -22.60 -13.74
C ASP A 272 34.12 -21.98 -15.13
N THR A 273 33.00 -21.55 -15.71
CA THR A 273 32.83 -21.00 -17.05
C THR A 273 32.28 -19.59 -16.93
N ASN A 274 32.62 -18.69 -17.85
CA ASN A 274 32.16 -17.30 -17.80
C ASN A 274 30.62 -17.21 -17.73
N GLU A 275 29.91 -18.10 -18.42
CA GLU A 275 28.45 -18.18 -18.40
C GLU A 275 27.90 -18.45 -16.98
N ASN A 276 28.50 -19.41 -16.28
CA ASN A 276 28.12 -19.71 -14.90
C ASN A 276 28.52 -18.56 -13.95
N GLN A 277 29.69 -17.95 -14.15
CA GLN A 277 30.15 -16.81 -13.35
C GLN A 277 29.20 -15.61 -13.48
N ILE A 278 28.64 -15.37 -14.67
CA ILE A 278 27.63 -14.33 -14.93
C ILE A 278 26.32 -14.63 -14.23
N ILE A 279 25.85 -15.88 -14.25
CA ILE A 279 24.63 -16.26 -13.54
C ILE A 279 24.79 -16.01 -12.04
N HIS A 280 25.90 -16.46 -11.44
CA HIS A 280 26.16 -16.19 -10.03
C HIS A 280 26.29 -14.70 -9.75
N GLY A 281 27.00 -13.95 -10.59
CA GLY A 281 27.12 -12.50 -10.49
C GLY A 281 25.77 -11.79 -10.53
N PHE A 282 24.84 -12.23 -11.40
CA PHE A 282 23.50 -11.67 -11.48
C PHE A 282 22.68 -11.91 -10.21
N ILE A 283 22.71 -13.13 -9.67
CA ILE A 283 22.02 -13.43 -8.40
C ILE A 283 22.59 -12.57 -7.26
N THR A 284 23.91 -12.38 -7.21
CA THR A 284 24.57 -11.54 -6.21
C THR A 284 24.21 -10.06 -6.37
N GLU A 285 24.14 -9.53 -7.60
CA GLU A 285 23.66 -8.18 -7.90
C GLU A 285 22.23 -7.95 -7.40
N LEU A 286 21.32 -8.91 -7.65
CA LEU A 286 19.94 -8.82 -7.15
C LEU A 286 19.91 -8.78 -5.63
N LYS A 287 20.72 -9.60 -4.94
CA LYS A 287 20.82 -9.57 -3.47
C LYS A 287 21.34 -8.23 -2.94
N LEU A 288 22.38 -7.68 -3.56
CA LEU A 288 22.94 -6.37 -3.18
C LEU A 288 21.89 -5.27 -3.32
N PHE A 289 21.16 -5.26 -4.44
CA PHE A 289 20.06 -4.34 -4.67
C PHE A 289 18.95 -4.45 -3.61
N LEU A 290 18.50 -5.67 -3.29
CA LEU A 290 17.44 -5.90 -2.29
C LEU A 290 17.89 -5.43 -0.90
N ASN A 291 19.15 -5.61 -0.53
CA ASN A 291 19.70 -5.11 0.72
C ASN A 291 19.73 -3.57 0.77
N GLN A 292 20.13 -2.90 -0.31
CA GLN A 292 20.11 -1.44 -0.39
C GLN A 292 18.69 -0.86 -0.20
N ILE A 293 17.69 -1.49 -0.83
CA ILE A 293 16.30 -1.08 -0.64
C ILE A 293 15.83 -1.36 0.77
N LYS A 294 16.19 -2.52 1.33
CA LYS A 294 15.84 -2.88 2.71
C LYS A 294 16.34 -1.84 3.70
N ASP A 295 17.61 -1.44 3.60
CA ASP A 295 18.20 -0.42 4.47
C ASP A 295 17.46 0.92 4.33
N THR A 296 17.10 1.30 3.09
CA THR A 296 16.33 2.51 2.81
C THR A 296 14.93 2.47 3.47
N PHE A 297 14.21 1.36 3.35
CA PHE A 297 12.90 1.20 3.98
C PHE A 297 12.97 1.10 5.50
N ASP A 298 14.01 0.47 6.05
CA ASP A 298 14.23 0.42 7.50
C ASP A 298 14.50 1.82 8.08
N GLU A 299 15.24 2.67 7.36
CA GLU A 299 15.41 4.09 7.71
C GLU A 299 14.11 4.88 7.57
N ASP A 300 13.39 4.71 6.46
CA ASP A 300 12.12 5.41 6.23
C ASP A 300 11.05 5.01 7.27
N ILE A 301 11.02 3.75 7.75
CA ILE A 301 10.14 3.31 8.85
C ILE A 301 10.50 3.99 10.18
N LYS A 302 11.79 4.13 10.49
CA LYS A 302 12.24 4.85 11.70
C LYS A 302 11.86 6.32 11.65
N ASN A 303 11.87 6.92 10.46
CA ASN A 303 11.51 8.31 10.22
C ASN A 303 10.00 8.54 10.02
N CYS A 304 9.21 7.47 9.84
CA CYS A 304 7.77 7.58 9.68
C CYS A 304 7.11 8.03 10.99
N SER A 305 6.35 9.11 10.91
CA SER A 305 5.46 9.50 11.98
C SER A 305 4.31 8.48 12.11
N LYS A 306 4.29 7.67 13.16
CA LYS A 306 3.13 6.82 13.49
C LYS A 306 1.90 7.64 13.91
N THR A 307 2.09 8.94 14.06
CA THR A 307 1.09 9.87 14.54
C THR A 307 0.54 10.74 13.42
N THR A 308 0.80 10.52 12.13
CA THR A 308 0.03 11.21 11.07
C THR A 308 -0.59 10.19 10.14
N PHE A 309 -1.74 10.50 9.53
CA PHE A 309 -2.39 9.61 8.56
C PHE A 309 -1.42 9.18 7.45
N ASP A 310 -0.73 10.13 6.83
CA ASP A 310 0.32 9.88 5.83
C ASP A 310 1.42 8.96 6.37
N GLY A 311 1.86 9.19 7.60
CA GLY A 311 2.93 8.41 8.22
C GLY A 311 2.49 7.00 8.63
N ARG A 312 1.24 6.80 9.10
CA ARG A 312 0.65 5.46 9.32
C ARG A 312 0.52 4.71 8.00
N LEU A 313 -0.01 5.36 6.96
CA LEU A 313 -0.17 4.77 5.63
C LEU A 313 1.18 4.30 5.05
N ASN A 314 2.19 5.17 5.08
CA ASN A 314 3.55 4.84 4.64
C ASN A 314 4.18 3.74 5.53
N PHE A 315 3.97 3.78 6.85
CA PHE A 315 4.49 2.77 7.77
C PHE A 315 4.01 1.35 7.42
N TYR A 316 2.70 1.16 7.20
CA TYR A 316 2.17 -0.15 6.81
C TYR A 316 2.64 -0.58 5.43
N SER A 317 2.75 0.36 4.48
CA SER A 317 3.25 0.09 3.14
C SER A 317 4.72 -0.36 3.15
N TYR A 318 5.61 0.38 3.81
CA TYR A 318 7.02 0.00 3.94
C TYR A 318 7.20 -1.32 4.70
N LYS A 319 6.45 -1.54 5.78
CA LYS A 319 6.48 -2.81 6.52
C LYS A 319 6.12 -4.00 5.64
N ARG A 320 5.16 -3.83 4.72
CA ARG A 320 4.75 -4.87 3.78
C ARG A 320 5.82 -5.10 2.70
N SER A 321 6.37 -4.02 2.16
CA SER A 321 7.48 -4.09 1.22
C SER A 321 8.71 -4.78 1.82
N LEU A 322 9.01 -4.55 3.10
CA LEU A 322 10.06 -5.25 3.83
C LEU A 322 9.79 -6.76 3.97
N LYS A 323 8.54 -7.14 4.28
CA LYS A 323 8.16 -8.55 4.31
C LYS A 323 8.39 -9.21 2.95
N ARG A 324 7.90 -8.58 1.88
CA ARG A 324 8.07 -9.04 0.50
C ARG A 324 9.55 -9.16 0.11
N LEU A 325 10.38 -8.18 0.47
CA LEU A 325 11.83 -8.22 0.29
C LEU A 325 12.46 -9.42 1.01
N GLY A 326 11.99 -9.73 2.21
CA GLY A 326 12.40 -10.91 2.98
C GLY A 326 12.14 -12.22 2.20
N ASP A 327 10.92 -12.40 1.72
CA ASP A 327 10.50 -13.60 0.98
C ASP A 327 11.30 -13.79 -0.33
N ILE A 328 11.57 -12.70 -1.06
CA ILE A 328 12.41 -12.71 -2.28
C ILE A 328 13.86 -13.08 -1.93
N ASN A 329 14.41 -12.50 -0.86
CA ASN A 329 15.79 -12.73 -0.47
C ASN A 329 16.03 -14.16 0.02
N GLU A 330 15.09 -14.73 0.78
CA GLU A 330 15.10 -16.15 1.15
C GLU A 330 15.11 -17.04 -0.09
N SER A 331 14.26 -16.73 -1.07
CA SER A 331 14.21 -17.47 -2.32
C SER A 331 15.49 -17.37 -3.16
N LEU A 332 16.14 -16.21 -3.20
CA LEU A 332 17.45 -16.05 -3.85
C LEU A 332 18.57 -16.79 -3.11
N ASN A 333 18.47 -16.96 -1.79
CA ASN A 333 19.42 -17.76 -1.03
C ASN A 333 19.30 -19.24 -1.38
N GLU A 334 18.08 -19.77 -1.52
CA GLU A 334 17.86 -21.14 -1.98
C GLU A 334 18.39 -21.37 -3.40
N ILE A 335 18.10 -20.45 -4.33
CA ILE A 335 18.61 -20.51 -5.71
C ILE A 335 20.14 -20.50 -5.68
N LYS A 336 20.77 -19.58 -4.95
CA LYS A 336 22.23 -19.49 -4.86
C LYS A 336 22.85 -20.77 -4.31
N TYR A 337 22.29 -21.32 -3.23
CA TYR A 337 22.73 -22.61 -2.67
C TYR A 337 22.63 -23.75 -3.69
N TYR A 338 21.55 -23.80 -4.46
CA TYR A 338 21.38 -24.79 -5.52
C TYR A 338 22.44 -24.64 -6.61
N LEU A 339 22.67 -23.41 -7.08
CA LEU A 339 23.69 -23.16 -8.12
C LEU A 339 25.09 -23.50 -7.61
N ASP A 340 25.45 -23.12 -6.39
CA ASP A 340 26.77 -23.42 -5.79
C ASP A 340 27.02 -24.93 -5.69
N LYS A 341 25.95 -25.73 -5.51
CA LYS A 341 26.02 -27.19 -5.47
C LYS A 341 26.24 -27.82 -6.85
N TYR A 342 25.61 -27.31 -7.91
CA TYR A 342 25.57 -27.98 -9.22
C TYR A 342 26.50 -27.37 -10.28
N ILE A 343 26.73 -26.05 -10.23
CA ILE A 343 27.58 -25.28 -11.14
C ILE A 343 28.58 -24.39 -10.37
N PRO A 344 29.41 -24.94 -9.47
CA PRO A 344 30.34 -24.13 -8.68
C PRO A 344 31.28 -23.31 -9.58
N VAL A 345 31.50 -22.06 -9.17
CA VAL A 345 32.39 -21.09 -9.83
C VAL A 345 33.41 -20.54 -8.85
N THR A 346 34.56 -20.10 -9.36
CA THR A 346 35.62 -19.51 -8.52
C THR A 346 35.42 -18.01 -8.31
N ILE A 347 34.86 -17.33 -9.30
CA ILE A 347 34.64 -15.88 -9.31
C ILE A 347 33.21 -15.59 -9.77
N GLU A 348 32.61 -14.54 -9.21
CA GLU A 348 31.32 -14.01 -9.66
C GLU A 348 31.59 -12.71 -10.41
N THR A 349 31.08 -12.57 -11.63
CA THR A 349 31.28 -11.36 -12.44
C THR A 349 30.01 -10.99 -13.19
N LEU A 350 29.87 -9.72 -13.54
CA LEU A 350 28.86 -9.22 -14.48
C LEU A 350 29.49 -8.81 -15.81
N ASP A 351 30.79 -9.05 -15.99
CA ASP A 351 31.51 -8.71 -17.21
C ASP A 351 31.02 -9.60 -18.34
N PHE A 352 30.24 -8.99 -19.23
CA PHE A 352 29.62 -9.69 -20.32
C PHE A 352 30.64 -10.02 -21.40
N LEU A 353 30.79 -11.31 -21.66
CA LEU A 353 31.47 -11.84 -22.85
C LEU A 353 30.41 -12.50 -23.72
N ASN A 354 30.24 -12.00 -24.95
CA ASN A 354 29.29 -12.59 -25.88
C ASN A 354 29.76 -14.00 -26.27
N THR A 355 29.13 -15.03 -25.69
CA THR A 355 29.40 -16.41 -26.03
C THR A 355 28.15 -17.05 -26.63
N ASN A 356 28.26 -17.60 -27.83
CA ASN A 356 27.18 -18.34 -28.50
C ASN A 356 26.69 -19.57 -27.70
N LYS A 357 27.39 -19.93 -26.61
CA LYS A 357 27.04 -21.05 -25.74
C LYS A 357 25.77 -20.76 -24.93
N ILE A 358 25.52 -19.49 -24.59
CA ILE A 358 24.35 -19.07 -23.81
C ILE A 358 23.06 -19.34 -24.60
N GLU A 359 23.05 -18.98 -25.87
CA GLU A 359 21.91 -19.16 -26.78
C GLU A 359 21.59 -20.64 -27.03
N SER A 360 22.53 -21.55 -26.78
CA SER A 360 22.33 -22.97 -27.01
C SER A 360 21.47 -23.66 -25.95
N LYS A 361 21.25 -23.03 -24.78
CA LYS A 361 20.49 -23.62 -23.67
C LYS A 361 19.41 -22.66 -23.17
N GLU A 362 18.16 -23.12 -23.16
CA GLU A 362 17.00 -22.28 -22.80
C GLU A 362 17.10 -21.65 -21.40
N HIS A 363 17.52 -22.41 -20.40
CA HIS A 363 17.61 -21.94 -19.01
C HIS A 363 18.75 -20.93 -18.80
N TYR A 364 19.83 -21.02 -19.58
CA TYR A 364 20.86 -19.97 -19.61
C TYR A 364 20.30 -18.73 -20.30
N ASN A 365 19.75 -18.89 -21.52
CA ASN A 365 19.19 -17.78 -22.28
C ASN A 365 18.14 -16.99 -21.49
N PHE A 366 17.25 -17.68 -20.76
CA PHE A 366 16.28 -17.06 -19.86
C PHE A 366 16.93 -16.12 -18.83
N ILE A 367 17.97 -16.58 -18.12
CA ILE A 367 18.65 -15.75 -17.11
C ILE A 367 19.33 -14.56 -17.78
N PHE A 368 19.97 -14.78 -18.93
CA PHE A 368 20.65 -13.72 -19.68
C PHE A 368 19.68 -12.66 -20.20
N ASP A 369 18.54 -13.05 -20.76
CA ASP A 369 17.49 -12.13 -21.19
C ASP A 369 17.00 -11.26 -20.02
N LYS A 370 16.83 -11.87 -18.84
CA LYS A 370 16.42 -11.16 -17.62
C LYS A 370 17.53 -10.26 -17.09
N LEU A 371 18.80 -10.68 -17.14
CA LEU A 371 19.94 -9.84 -16.79
C LEU A 371 20.01 -8.59 -17.70
N ILE A 372 19.82 -8.75 -19.01
CA ILE A 372 19.81 -7.61 -19.95
C ILE A 372 18.66 -6.66 -19.63
N GLN A 373 17.44 -7.20 -19.43
CA GLN A 373 16.29 -6.40 -19.01
C GLN A 373 16.57 -5.65 -17.70
N TRP A 374 17.25 -6.29 -16.75
CA TRP A 374 17.66 -5.68 -15.49
C TRP A 374 18.64 -4.53 -15.72
N LEU A 375 19.76 -4.77 -16.42
CA LEU A 375 20.81 -3.79 -16.65
C LEU A 375 20.31 -2.55 -17.41
N LEU A 376 19.42 -2.73 -18.39
CA LEU A 376 18.80 -1.62 -19.13
C LEU A 376 17.94 -0.73 -18.23
N ASN A 377 17.22 -1.35 -17.29
CA ASN A 377 16.26 -0.67 -16.44
C ASN A 377 16.83 -0.25 -15.09
N LYS A 378 18.07 -0.63 -14.72
CA LYS A 378 18.61 -0.38 -13.36
C LYS A 378 19.12 1.05 -13.08
N ASN A 379 19.31 1.88 -14.10
CA ASN A 379 19.96 3.21 -13.96
C ASN A 379 19.05 4.43 -14.19
N ALA A 380 17.73 4.26 -14.35
CA ALA A 380 16.83 5.39 -14.57
C ALA A 380 16.74 6.33 -13.35
N THR A 381 16.85 7.65 -13.57
CA THR A 381 16.87 8.69 -12.55
C THR A 381 15.51 8.91 -11.86
N TYR A 382 15.55 9.12 -10.54
CA TYR A 382 14.38 9.15 -9.66
C TYR A 382 13.78 10.54 -9.48
N SER A 383 12.45 10.57 -9.35
CA SER A 383 11.76 11.65 -8.65
C SER A 383 12.10 11.59 -7.16
N LYS A 384 12.33 12.76 -6.54
CA LYS A 384 12.63 12.88 -5.10
C LYS A 384 11.39 12.72 -4.21
N ASP A 385 10.24 12.41 -4.80
CA ASP A 385 8.95 12.50 -4.13
C ASP A 385 8.56 11.14 -3.53
N LYS A 386 8.91 10.94 -2.25
CA LYS A 386 8.85 9.66 -1.51
C LYS A 386 7.43 9.15 -1.14
N LYS A 387 6.37 9.80 -1.60
CA LYS A 387 4.99 9.49 -1.14
C LYS A 387 4.32 8.46 -2.05
N LEU A 388 4.15 7.23 -1.55
CA LEU A 388 3.48 6.10 -2.24
C LEU A 388 1.99 6.37 -2.53
N PHE A 389 1.34 7.18 -1.70
CA PHE A 389 -0.07 7.55 -1.85
C PHE A 389 -0.23 9.07 -1.83
N LYS A 390 0.28 9.80 -2.83
CA LYS A 390 -0.07 11.24 -2.90
C LYS A 390 -1.61 11.39 -3.07
N GLY A 391 -2.17 12.50 -2.58
CA GLY A 391 -3.57 12.91 -2.76
C GLY A 391 -4.65 12.02 -2.10
N ILE A 392 -4.27 11.01 -1.33
CA ILE A 392 -5.14 10.42 -0.30
C ILE A 392 -4.65 10.98 1.03
N ASN A 393 -5.33 12.03 1.52
CA ASN A 393 -4.93 12.71 2.74
C ASN A 393 -5.89 12.39 3.90
N ARG A 394 -6.95 11.64 3.63
CA ARG A 394 -8.05 11.35 4.56
C ARG A 394 -8.50 9.90 4.45
N MET A 395 -8.98 9.37 5.58
CA MET A 395 -9.52 8.01 5.66
C MET A 395 -10.74 7.81 4.76
N ASP A 396 -11.62 8.80 4.67
CA ASP A 396 -12.80 8.76 3.80
C ASP A 396 -12.41 8.54 2.33
N GLN A 397 -11.37 9.25 1.86
CA GLN A 397 -10.87 9.12 0.48
C GLN A 397 -10.23 7.75 0.23
N LEU A 398 -9.51 7.20 1.21
CA LEU A 398 -8.96 5.85 1.12
C LEU A 398 -10.07 4.81 1.03
N PHE A 399 -11.11 4.96 1.85
CA PHE A 399 -12.27 4.09 1.86
C PHE A 399 -13.10 4.18 0.57
N GLU A 400 -13.35 5.39 0.05
CA GLU A 400 -13.98 5.61 -1.26
C GLU A 400 -13.19 4.89 -2.36
N LYS A 401 -11.85 5.03 -2.38
CA LYS A 401 -10.99 4.33 -3.35
C LYS A 401 -11.15 2.81 -3.25
N ALA A 402 -11.12 2.28 -2.03
CA ALA A 402 -11.27 0.86 -1.82
C ALA A 402 -12.66 0.35 -2.25
N CYS A 403 -13.73 1.12 -1.99
CA CYS A 403 -15.08 0.82 -2.45
C CYS A 403 -15.16 0.76 -3.98
N PHE A 404 -14.50 1.69 -4.67
CA PHE A 404 -14.44 1.69 -6.14
C PHE A 404 -13.86 0.39 -6.69
N TYR A 405 -12.72 -0.07 -6.16
CA TYR A 405 -12.13 -1.35 -6.56
C TYR A 405 -13.02 -2.53 -6.20
N LYS A 406 -13.68 -2.47 -5.04
CA LYS A 406 -14.60 -3.53 -4.61
C LYS A 406 -15.76 -3.67 -5.58
N LEU A 407 -16.32 -2.55 -6.07
CA LEU A 407 -17.35 -2.55 -7.11
C LEU A 407 -16.83 -3.16 -8.42
N ILE A 408 -15.64 -2.79 -8.88
CA ILE A 408 -15.03 -3.38 -10.08
C ILE A 408 -14.83 -4.90 -9.92
N ASP A 409 -14.29 -5.33 -8.78
CA ASP A 409 -14.11 -6.75 -8.47
C ASP A 409 -15.45 -7.50 -8.42
N SER A 410 -16.50 -6.88 -7.87
CA SER A 410 -17.87 -7.42 -7.89
C SER A 410 -18.35 -7.66 -9.32
N PHE A 411 -18.14 -6.71 -10.24
CA PHE A 411 -18.50 -6.89 -11.65
C PHE A 411 -17.65 -7.97 -12.34
N LYS A 412 -16.33 -8.01 -12.12
CA LYS A 412 -15.46 -9.07 -12.65
C LYS A 412 -15.91 -10.47 -12.19
N LYS A 413 -16.31 -10.61 -10.92
CA LYS A 413 -16.84 -11.85 -10.36
C LYS A 413 -18.19 -12.24 -10.96
N LEU A 414 -19.01 -11.26 -11.30
CA LEU A 414 -20.22 -11.46 -12.08
C LEU A 414 -19.93 -11.67 -13.57
N GLU A 415 -18.69 -11.98 -13.97
CA GLU A 415 -18.25 -12.27 -15.33
C GLU A 415 -18.46 -11.10 -16.32
N TYR A 416 -18.39 -9.86 -15.84
CA TYR A 416 -18.34 -8.69 -16.72
C TYR A 416 -16.91 -8.44 -17.17
N GLU A 417 -16.74 -8.18 -18.46
CA GLU A 417 -15.54 -7.58 -19.01
C GLU A 417 -15.51 -6.09 -18.63
N VAL A 418 -14.39 -5.67 -18.04
CA VAL A 418 -14.21 -4.32 -17.53
C VAL A 418 -13.22 -3.58 -18.42
N GLN A 419 -13.69 -2.51 -19.06
CA GLN A 419 -12.87 -1.63 -19.88
C GLN A 419 -12.92 -0.21 -19.33
N GLU A 420 -11.76 0.34 -18.98
CA GLU A 420 -11.67 1.73 -18.55
C GLU A 420 -11.75 2.68 -19.75
N ILE A 421 -12.65 3.67 -19.69
CA ILE A 421 -12.77 4.72 -20.71
C ILE A 421 -12.03 5.98 -20.26
N SER A 422 -12.16 6.33 -18.97
CA SER A 422 -11.47 7.43 -18.34
C SER A 422 -11.38 7.20 -16.83
N ASN A 423 -10.59 8.03 -16.13
CA ASN A 423 -10.33 7.91 -14.68
C ASN A 423 -11.60 7.78 -13.82
N ASN A 424 -12.72 8.32 -14.30
CA ASN A 424 -13.98 8.38 -13.57
C ASN A 424 -15.11 7.62 -14.29
N LYS A 425 -14.82 6.86 -15.36
CA LYS A 425 -15.81 6.13 -16.16
C LYS A 425 -15.28 4.78 -16.63
N VAL A 426 -15.96 3.73 -16.20
CA VAL A 426 -15.66 2.33 -16.55
C VAL A 426 -16.84 1.73 -17.32
N LYS A 427 -16.54 1.08 -18.44
CA LYS A 427 -17.50 0.30 -19.23
C LYS A 427 -17.49 -1.15 -18.76
N LEU A 428 -18.68 -1.69 -18.56
CA LEU A 428 -18.91 -3.05 -18.07
C LEU A 428 -19.72 -3.79 -19.13
N THR A 429 -19.18 -4.87 -19.69
CA THR A 429 -19.82 -5.61 -20.79
C THR A 429 -20.02 -7.07 -20.41
N LYS A 430 -21.23 -7.60 -20.57
CA LYS A 430 -21.52 -9.04 -20.39
C LYS A 430 -22.62 -9.51 -21.34
N LYS A 431 -22.34 -10.56 -22.12
CA LYS A 431 -23.32 -11.19 -23.03
C LYS A 431 -24.07 -10.18 -23.93
N GLY A 432 -23.38 -9.14 -24.39
CA GLY A 432 -23.94 -8.07 -25.22
C GLY A 432 -24.52 -6.87 -24.45
N ALA A 433 -24.83 -7.03 -23.16
CA ALA A 433 -25.31 -5.93 -22.32
C ALA A 433 -24.15 -5.00 -21.92
N VAL A 434 -24.39 -3.68 -21.99
CA VAL A 434 -23.39 -2.65 -21.66
C VAL A 434 -23.90 -1.74 -20.55
N HIS A 435 -23.12 -1.63 -19.49
CA HIS A 435 -23.36 -0.73 -18.36
C HIS A 435 -22.15 0.18 -18.15
N TYR A 436 -22.36 1.29 -17.45
CA TYR A 436 -21.31 2.25 -17.13
C TYR A 436 -21.26 2.52 -15.64
N LEU A 437 -20.08 2.38 -15.03
CA LEU A 437 -19.79 2.79 -13.67
C LEU A 437 -19.07 4.14 -13.71
N TYR A 438 -19.65 5.14 -13.05
CA TYR A 438 -19.11 6.48 -12.90
C TYR A 438 -18.62 6.68 -11.46
N SER A 439 -17.48 7.34 -11.28
CA SER A 439 -16.87 7.65 -9.97
C SER A 439 -16.73 9.16 -9.78
N GLN A 440 -17.30 9.72 -8.71
CA GLN A 440 -17.28 11.15 -8.36
C GLN A 440 -17.77 12.10 -9.48
N ILE A 441 -18.49 11.57 -10.47
CA ILE A 441 -19.08 12.33 -11.58
C ILE A 441 -20.49 11.80 -11.87
N LEU A 442 -21.35 12.67 -12.37
CA LEU A 442 -22.65 12.26 -12.89
C LEU A 442 -22.54 11.81 -14.35
N PRO A 443 -23.32 10.80 -14.77
CA PRO A 443 -23.54 10.50 -16.18
C PRO A 443 -23.97 11.73 -16.97
N ASP A 444 -23.57 11.83 -18.24
CA ASP A 444 -23.86 12.99 -19.09
C ASP A 444 -25.35 13.28 -19.26
N LYS A 445 -26.22 12.29 -19.04
CA LYS A 445 -27.68 12.42 -19.09
C LYS A 445 -28.27 13.07 -17.84
N LEU A 446 -27.54 13.09 -16.73
CA LEU A 446 -28.01 13.57 -15.42
C LEU A 446 -27.51 14.99 -15.10
N ILE A 447 -28.26 15.69 -14.26
CA ILE A 447 -27.94 17.02 -13.73
C ILE A 447 -28.41 17.15 -12.28
N SER A 448 -27.76 18.01 -11.50
CA SER A 448 -28.25 18.43 -10.20
C SER A 448 -29.40 19.43 -10.39
N VAL A 449 -30.60 19.08 -9.92
CA VAL A 449 -31.82 19.90 -10.01
C VAL A 449 -32.09 20.76 -8.76
N ARG A 450 -31.20 20.70 -7.77
CA ARG A 450 -31.31 21.47 -6.52
C ARG A 450 -31.25 22.98 -6.79
N SER A 451 -32.21 23.72 -6.24
CA SER A 451 -32.25 25.19 -6.32
C SER A 451 -31.04 25.82 -5.64
N LYS A 452 -30.50 26.90 -6.24
CA LYS A 452 -29.56 27.80 -5.57
C LYS A 452 -30.30 28.46 -4.41
N ASN A 453 -29.83 28.24 -3.18
CA ASN A 453 -30.33 29.03 -2.05
C ASN A 453 -30.04 30.52 -2.32
N GLY A 454 -31.00 31.41 -2.08
CA GLY A 454 -30.89 32.86 -2.33
C GLY A 454 -29.80 33.60 -1.54
N TYR A 455 -29.04 32.89 -0.70
CA TYR A 455 -27.87 33.40 0.02
C TYR A 455 -26.60 32.82 -0.58
N GLY A 456 -26.12 33.40 -1.69
CA GLY A 456 -24.71 33.49 -2.15
C GLY A 456 -23.82 32.24 -2.25
N GLY A 457 -24.23 31.07 -1.75
CA GLY A 457 -23.44 29.85 -1.78
C GLY A 457 -23.64 29.14 -3.11
N ASN A 458 -22.55 28.84 -3.81
CA ASN A 458 -22.56 27.90 -4.92
C ASN A 458 -23.27 26.62 -4.48
N SER A 459 -24.50 26.39 -4.91
CA SER A 459 -25.13 25.07 -4.80
C SER A 459 -24.34 24.15 -5.71
N GLY A 460 -23.31 23.52 -5.13
CA GLY A 460 -22.38 22.67 -5.86
C GLY A 460 -23.12 21.57 -6.62
N VAL A 461 -22.56 21.20 -7.77
CA VAL A 461 -23.01 20.03 -8.53
C VAL A 461 -23.00 18.83 -7.59
N LEU A 462 -24.16 18.18 -7.43
CA LEU A 462 -24.25 16.95 -6.65
C LEU A 462 -23.44 15.86 -7.33
N GLN A 463 -22.53 15.25 -6.58
CA GLN A 463 -21.64 14.19 -7.06
C GLN A 463 -21.73 13.06 -6.04
N PRO A 464 -22.53 12.01 -6.31
CA PRO A 464 -22.41 10.75 -5.59
C PRO A 464 -21.02 10.14 -5.80
N ASP A 465 -20.56 9.32 -4.86
CA ASP A 465 -19.27 8.67 -4.99
C ASP A 465 -19.28 7.71 -6.19
N PHE A 466 -20.36 6.95 -6.38
CA PHE A 466 -20.54 6.12 -7.55
C PHE A 466 -21.96 6.20 -8.12
N THR A 467 -22.05 6.09 -9.44
CA THR A 467 -23.31 5.92 -10.16
C THR A 467 -23.15 4.84 -11.21
N ILE A 468 -24.06 3.88 -11.26
CA ILE A 468 -24.11 2.85 -12.30
C ILE A 468 -25.27 3.19 -13.24
N GLU A 469 -24.97 3.41 -14.51
CA GLU A 469 -25.95 3.53 -15.59
C GLU A 469 -26.16 2.16 -16.23
N LEU A 470 -27.40 1.69 -16.18
CA LEU A 470 -27.82 0.43 -16.79
C LEU A 470 -28.22 0.66 -18.26
N GLU A 471 -28.17 -0.41 -19.05
CA GLU A 471 -28.44 -0.37 -20.50
C GLU A 471 -29.85 0.17 -20.81
N ASN A 472 -30.84 -0.19 -19.98
CA ASN A 472 -32.22 0.26 -20.09
C ASN A 472 -32.45 1.72 -19.62
N GLY A 473 -31.38 2.46 -19.30
CA GLY A 473 -31.46 3.86 -18.86
C GLY A 473 -31.86 4.06 -17.40
N LYS A 474 -31.91 3.00 -16.58
CA LYS A 474 -32.08 3.09 -15.13
C LYS A 474 -30.73 3.34 -14.43
N PHE A 475 -30.78 3.85 -13.22
CA PHE A 475 -29.57 4.24 -12.47
C PHE A 475 -29.51 3.61 -11.09
N ILE A 476 -28.32 3.19 -10.64
CA ILE A 476 -28.05 2.81 -9.26
C ILE A 476 -27.07 3.83 -8.69
N ILE A 477 -27.43 4.45 -7.56
CA ILE A 477 -26.58 5.41 -6.87
C ILE A 477 -25.95 4.71 -5.68
N ILE A 478 -24.63 4.89 -5.51
CA ILE A 478 -23.89 4.31 -4.40
C ILE A 478 -23.03 5.40 -3.78
N ASP A 479 -23.02 5.48 -2.45
CA ASP A 479 -22.24 6.47 -1.70
C ASP A 479 -21.47 5.74 -0.58
N ALA A 480 -20.16 6.00 -0.48
CA ALA A 480 -19.27 5.40 0.49
C ALA A 480 -19.21 6.27 1.75
N LYS A 481 -19.69 5.72 2.87
CA LYS A 481 -19.69 6.39 4.18
C LYS A 481 -18.76 5.68 5.13
N TYR A 482 -17.68 6.35 5.48
CA TYR A 482 -16.80 5.95 6.57
C TYR A 482 -17.40 6.33 7.94
N LYS A 483 -18.48 5.62 8.31
CA LYS A 483 -19.28 5.88 9.52
C LYS A 483 -19.85 4.57 10.08
N LYS A 484 -20.23 4.60 11.37
CA LYS A 484 -20.97 3.50 12.02
C LYS A 484 -22.40 3.42 11.50
N LEU A 485 -22.96 2.22 11.45
CA LEU A 485 -24.32 1.94 10.94
C LEU A 485 -25.41 2.81 11.59
N GLU A 486 -25.36 3.03 12.91
CA GLU A 486 -26.33 3.87 13.62
C GLU A 486 -26.36 5.31 13.11
N THR A 487 -25.20 5.84 12.69
CA THR A 487 -25.11 7.18 12.10
C THR A 487 -25.71 7.19 10.70
N ILE A 488 -25.45 6.15 9.92
CA ILE A 488 -25.94 6.00 8.55
C ILE A 488 -27.47 5.90 8.53
N THR A 489 -28.03 5.02 9.35
CA THR A 489 -29.48 4.79 9.45
C THR A 489 -30.22 6.03 9.96
N ARG A 490 -29.66 6.72 10.96
CA ARG A 490 -30.31 7.90 11.57
C ARG A 490 -30.22 9.17 10.72
N TYR A 491 -29.09 9.40 10.05
CA TYR A 491 -28.82 10.69 9.39
C TYR A 491 -28.60 10.58 7.89
N ASP A 492 -27.83 9.60 7.42
CA ASP A 492 -27.46 9.53 6.01
C ASP A 492 -28.59 8.99 5.12
N TYR A 493 -29.42 8.06 5.62
CA TYR A 493 -30.60 7.58 4.88
C TYR A 493 -31.53 8.72 4.42
N PRO A 494 -32.06 9.58 5.30
CA PRO A 494 -32.93 10.67 4.88
C PRO A 494 -32.18 11.75 4.08
N ASP A 495 -30.94 12.09 4.46
CA ASP A 495 -30.17 13.13 3.78
C ASP A 495 -29.82 12.72 2.34
N LEU A 496 -29.28 11.51 2.15
CA LEU A 496 -28.86 11.03 0.83
C LEU A 496 -30.06 10.71 -0.07
N ALA A 497 -31.16 10.21 0.49
CA ALA A 497 -32.40 10.02 -0.28
C ALA A 497 -32.89 11.36 -0.85
N LEU A 498 -32.98 12.40 -0.02
CA LEU A 498 -33.38 13.73 -0.48
C LEU A 498 -32.34 14.32 -1.44
N LYS A 499 -31.05 14.18 -1.12
CA LYS A 499 -29.94 14.72 -1.91
C LYS A 499 -29.88 14.09 -3.29
N TYR A 500 -29.94 12.77 -3.42
CA TYR A 500 -29.68 12.10 -4.69
C TYR A 500 -30.93 11.63 -5.42
N LEU A 501 -31.93 11.07 -4.73
CA LEU A 501 -33.15 10.59 -5.40
C LEU A 501 -34.03 11.74 -5.88
N HIS A 502 -34.02 12.88 -5.16
CA HIS A 502 -34.77 14.08 -5.54
C HIS A 502 -33.90 15.23 -6.07
N GLY A 503 -32.62 15.30 -5.68
CA GLY A 503 -31.72 16.36 -6.13
C GLY A 503 -31.01 16.09 -7.46
N ILE A 504 -31.07 14.86 -7.99
CA ILE A 504 -30.57 14.52 -9.33
C ILE A 504 -31.75 14.24 -10.25
N GLY A 505 -31.67 14.75 -11.48
CA GLY A 505 -32.68 14.52 -12.52
C GLY A 505 -32.07 14.40 -13.91
N LEU A 506 -32.91 14.07 -14.90
CA LEU A 506 -32.49 14.07 -16.30
C LEU A 506 -32.30 15.49 -16.82
N LYS A 507 -31.26 15.73 -17.63
CA LYS A 507 -31.03 17.03 -18.28
C LYS A 507 -32.21 17.48 -19.15
N THR A 508 -32.92 16.53 -19.73
CA THR A 508 -34.10 16.76 -20.57
C THR A 508 -35.37 17.04 -19.76
N GLY A 509 -35.31 16.95 -18.43
CA GLY A 509 -36.49 16.86 -17.57
C GLY A 509 -37.19 15.50 -17.67
N GLY A 510 -38.27 15.33 -16.91
CA GLY A 510 -39.08 14.10 -16.87
C GLY A 510 -38.76 13.17 -15.70
N PHE A 511 -39.18 11.91 -15.82
CA PHE A 511 -39.06 10.92 -14.76
C PHE A 511 -37.63 10.37 -14.66
N PHE A 512 -36.95 10.69 -13.56
CA PHE A 512 -35.69 10.04 -13.17
C PHE A 512 -36.02 8.68 -12.56
N ASN A 513 -35.42 7.60 -13.08
CA ASN A 513 -35.74 6.22 -12.69
C ASN A 513 -34.56 5.56 -11.92
N PRO A 514 -34.33 5.93 -10.65
CA PRO A 514 -33.34 5.27 -9.82
C PRO A 514 -33.87 3.90 -9.36
N MET A 515 -33.03 2.86 -9.50
CA MET A 515 -33.31 1.52 -8.98
C MET A 515 -32.90 1.34 -7.54
N GLY A 516 -31.89 2.07 -7.09
CA GLY A 516 -31.55 2.06 -5.68
C GLY A 516 -30.50 3.08 -5.28
N LEU A 517 -30.45 3.28 -3.97
CA LEU A 517 -29.48 4.09 -3.26
C LEU A 517 -28.82 3.20 -2.20
N PHE A 518 -27.54 2.90 -2.39
CA PHE A 518 -26.78 2.02 -1.52
C PHE A 518 -25.67 2.77 -0.80
N MET A 519 -25.60 2.63 0.52
CA MET A 519 -24.52 3.18 1.32
C MET A 519 -23.51 2.09 1.63
N LEU A 520 -22.27 2.24 1.19
CA LEU A 520 -21.18 1.33 1.51
C LEU A 520 -20.51 1.83 2.79
N PHE A 521 -20.24 0.95 3.75
CA PHE A 521 -19.58 1.34 5.00
C PHE A 521 -18.66 0.22 5.50
N PRO A 522 -17.59 0.53 6.26
CA PRO A 522 -16.67 -0.49 6.74
C PRO A 522 -17.33 -1.39 7.78
N ARG A 523 -17.21 -2.72 7.61
CA ARG A 523 -17.64 -3.72 8.60
C ARG A 523 -16.96 -5.06 8.36
N ILE A 524 -16.45 -5.68 9.43
CA ILE A 524 -15.81 -7.02 9.39
C ILE A 524 -16.80 -8.09 8.91
N GLU A 525 -18.01 -8.06 9.43
CA GLU A 525 -19.05 -9.03 9.08
C GLU A 525 -19.80 -8.61 7.81
N ASN A 526 -20.11 -9.59 6.97
CA ASN A 526 -21.05 -9.40 5.86
C ASN A 526 -22.40 -8.95 6.42
N PHE A 527 -22.78 -7.72 6.11
CA PHE A 527 -24.01 -7.13 6.62
C PHE A 527 -24.74 -6.38 5.52
N ILE A 528 -26.07 -6.47 5.52
CA ILE A 528 -26.93 -5.59 4.75
C ILE A 528 -28.16 -5.24 5.59
N ASP A 529 -28.55 -3.98 5.53
CA ASP A 529 -29.78 -3.48 6.12
C ASP A 529 -30.53 -2.63 5.11
N PHE A 530 -31.86 -2.65 5.20
CA PHE A 530 -32.75 -1.97 4.27
C PHE A 530 -33.60 -0.95 5.03
N TYR A 531 -33.83 0.21 4.40
CA TYR A 531 -34.80 1.17 4.92
C TYR A 531 -36.23 0.62 4.84
N GLN A 532 -36.53 -0.14 3.78
CA GLN A 532 -37.82 -0.81 3.60
C GLN A 532 -37.97 -1.98 4.59
N LYS A 533 -39.22 -2.26 5.01
CA LYS A 533 -39.54 -3.48 5.78
C LYS A 533 -39.13 -4.73 5.00
N GLU A 534 -38.87 -5.83 5.70
CA GLU A 534 -38.41 -7.09 5.12
C GLU A 534 -39.28 -7.59 3.95
N GLU A 535 -40.60 -7.41 4.04
CA GLU A 535 -41.57 -7.80 3.00
C GLU A 535 -41.43 -7.03 1.68
N TYR A 536 -40.74 -5.89 1.70
CA TYR A 536 -40.60 -4.96 0.57
C TYR A 536 -39.13 -4.67 0.20
N ASN A 537 -38.17 -5.32 0.87
CA ASN A 537 -36.75 -5.11 0.60
C ASN A 537 -36.34 -5.71 -0.75
N LEU A 538 -35.11 -5.44 -1.19
CA LEU A 538 -34.59 -5.94 -2.47
C LEU A 538 -34.67 -7.46 -2.61
N TYR A 539 -34.54 -8.22 -1.51
CA TYR A 539 -34.54 -9.68 -1.51
C TYR A 539 -35.92 -10.32 -1.39
N SER A 540 -36.94 -9.53 -1.05
CA SER A 540 -38.32 -9.98 -0.89
C SER A 540 -38.96 -10.44 -2.20
N ASN A 541 -40.15 -11.02 -2.08
CA ASN A 541 -41.02 -11.36 -3.21
C ASN A 541 -41.70 -10.13 -3.82
N ASN A 542 -41.78 -9.02 -3.08
CA ASN A 542 -42.46 -7.78 -3.49
C ASN A 542 -41.53 -6.56 -3.33
N PRO A 543 -40.37 -6.52 -4.00
CA PRO A 543 -39.39 -5.46 -3.79
C PRO A 543 -39.94 -4.10 -4.25
N VAL A 544 -39.69 -3.06 -3.43
CA VAL A 544 -40.05 -1.67 -3.74
C VAL A 544 -38.82 -0.90 -4.24
N TYR A 545 -39.01 -0.11 -5.29
CA TYR A 545 -37.97 0.73 -5.88
C TYR A 545 -38.28 2.23 -5.73
N PRO A 546 -37.25 3.08 -5.54
CA PRO A 546 -35.83 2.74 -5.37
C PRO A 546 -35.57 1.99 -4.05
N SER A 547 -34.77 0.92 -4.10
CA SER A 547 -34.33 0.21 -2.90
C SER A 547 -33.29 1.06 -2.16
N ILE A 548 -33.44 1.24 -0.85
CA ILE A 548 -32.50 2.03 -0.04
C ILE A 548 -31.88 1.09 0.99
N ALA A 549 -30.56 0.93 0.94
CA ALA A 549 -29.89 -0.03 1.80
C ALA A 549 -28.48 0.43 2.20
N SER A 550 -27.97 -0.13 3.28
CA SER A 550 -26.56 -0.02 3.68
C SER A 550 -25.89 -1.38 3.65
N ILE A 551 -24.73 -1.47 3.01
CA ILE A 551 -23.96 -2.70 2.85
C ILE A 551 -22.62 -2.55 3.57
N GLY A 552 -22.36 -3.45 4.52
CA GLY A 552 -21.08 -3.55 5.22
C GLY A 552 -20.04 -4.22 4.33
N LEU A 553 -18.87 -3.60 4.21
CA LEU A 553 -17.76 -4.11 3.41
C LEU A 553 -16.59 -4.54 4.28
N ASN A 554 -16.17 -5.80 4.09
CA ASN A 554 -14.90 -6.35 4.52
C ASN A 554 -13.92 -6.37 3.32
N PHE A 555 -12.70 -5.88 3.52
CA PHE A 555 -11.68 -5.80 2.47
C PHE A 555 -10.77 -7.03 2.40
N GLU A 556 -10.75 -7.88 3.42
CA GLU A 556 -10.05 -9.18 3.41
C GLU A 556 -10.86 -10.26 2.69
N GLU A 557 -12.17 -10.24 2.88
CA GLU A 557 -13.08 -11.24 2.34
C GLU A 557 -13.81 -10.78 1.07
N GLU A 558 -14.44 -11.75 0.41
CA GLU A 558 -15.37 -11.46 -0.68
C GLU A 558 -16.64 -10.76 -0.17
N SER A 559 -17.02 -9.66 -0.84
CA SER A 559 -18.28 -8.96 -0.57
C SER A 559 -19.48 -9.68 -1.20
N ARG A 560 -19.87 -10.82 -0.62
CA ARG A 560 -20.99 -11.65 -1.11
C ARG A 560 -22.29 -10.87 -1.23
N LEU A 561 -22.61 -10.05 -0.22
CA LEU A 561 -23.85 -9.27 -0.18
C LEU A 561 -23.86 -8.11 -1.18
N LEU A 562 -22.70 -7.50 -1.45
CA LEU A 562 -22.56 -6.51 -2.52
C LEU A 562 -22.80 -7.17 -3.88
N ASN A 563 -22.16 -8.32 -4.12
CA ASN A 563 -22.30 -9.09 -5.35
C ASN A 563 -23.76 -9.51 -5.59
N SER A 564 -24.43 -10.05 -4.57
CA SER A 564 -25.84 -10.48 -4.68
C SER A 564 -26.79 -9.30 -4.89
N SER A 565 -26.53 -8.15 -4.25
CA SER A 565 -27.37 -6.95 -4.40
C SER A 565 -27.24 -6.38 -5.81
N ILE A 566 -26.01 -6.23 -6.31
CA ILE A 566 -25.75 -5.78 -7.68
C ILE A 566 -26.36 -6.76 -8.67
N LYS A 567 -26.14 -8.06 -8.50
CA LYS A 567 -26.72 -9.10 -9.37
C LYS A 567 -28.24 -8.99 -9.43
N LYS A 568 -28.92 -8.87 -8.29
CA LYS A 568 -30.38 -8.75 -8.25
C LYS A 568 -30.87 -7.50 -8.97
N LEU A 569 -30.21 -6.36 -8.79
CA LEU A 569 -30.53 -5.10 -9.51
C LEU A 569 -30.33 -5.22 -11.02
N LEU A 570 -29.31 -5.96 -11.45
CA LEU A 570 -29.03 -6.22 -12.86
C LEU A 570 -30.02 -7.21 -13.49
N GLU A 571 -30.61 -8.12 -12.72
CA GLU A 571 -31.64 -9.06 -13.21
C GLU A 571 -33.01 -8.39 -13.42
N ILE A 572 -33.23 -7.21 -12.81
CA ILE A 572 -34.44 -6.39 -12.99
C ILE A 572 -34.34 -5.52 -14.25
N ASN A 573 -33.25 -5.66 -15.02
CA ASN A 573 -33.05 -4.91 -16.27
C ASN A 573 -34.04 -5.26 -17.37
#